data_AF-Q99IZ6-F1
#
_entry.id   AF-Q99IZ6-F1
#
_cell.length_a   1.000
_cell.length_b   1.000
_cell.length_c   1.000
_cell.angle_alpha   90.00
_cell.angle_beta   90.00
_cell.angle_gamma   90.00
#
_symmetry.space_group_name_H-M   'P 1'
#
loop_
_entity.id
_entity.type
_entity.pdbx_description
1 polymer ?
#
loop_
_entity_poly.entity_id
_entity_poly.type
_entity_poly.pdbx_seq_one_letter_code
_entity_poly.pdbx_strand_id
1 'polypeptide(L)'
;MNRFSYKPSKPIVFVVGFAASLALAMWSWGSIHREGAEILFPSLSKNNLKAYTLFACSIYIICSLLILLWYAIFPKEFKIDDKGIYMPRGLLSRALVHIKYTDIQGVDIKAVAGLEVVHIKTRVGNFKIPQMWFASDQDFQLVSQSISFRKYMG
;
A
#
# COMPACT_ATOMS: atom_id res chain seq x y z
N MET A 1 3.05 13.92 -22.60
CA MET A 1 2.75 13.65 -21.17
C MET A 1 2.34 12.19 -21.00
N ASN A 2 3.15 11.39 -20.29
CA ASN A 2 2.86 9.96 -20.08
C ASN A 2 2.23 9.77 -18.69
N ARG A 3 1.06 9.13 -18.63
CA ARG A 3 0.35 8.81 -17.39
C ARG A 3 0.37 7.30 -17.18
N PHE A 4 0.81 6.87 -16.00
CA PHE A 4 0.86 5.47 -15.61
C PHE A 4 -0.07 5.25 -14.42
N SER A 5 -0.86 4.18 -14.47
CA SER A 5 -1.75 3.82 -13.38
C SER A 5 -0.93 3.28 -12.20
N TYR A 6 -1.07 3.90 -11.04
CA TYR A 6 -0.45 3.42 -9.80
C TYR A 6 -1.42 2.44 -9.14
N LYS A 7 -1.03 1.17 -9.06
CA LYS A 7 -1.76 0.16 -8.30
C LYS A 7 -0.80 -0.43 -7.26
N PRO A 8 -1.06 -0.25 -5.96
CA PRO A 8 -0.39 -1.06 -4.96
C PRO A 8 -0.58 -2.53 -5.33
N SER A 9 0.48 -3.33 -5.26
CA SER A 9 0.32 -4.76 -5.43
C SER A 9 -0.70 -5.29 -4.42
N LYS A 10 -1.66 -6.06 -4.95
CA LYS A 10 -2.73 -6.74 -4.22
C LYS A 10 -2.31 -7.30 -2.84
N PRO A 11 -1.13 -7.93 -2.64
CA PRO A 11 -0.75 -8.48 -1.33
C PRO A 11 -0.75 -7.47 -0.17
N ILE A 12 -0.42 -6.19 -0.37
CA ILE A 12 -0.37 -5.25 0.77
C ILE A 12 -1.76 -4.94 1.33
N VAL A 13 -2.78 -4.90 0.46
CA VAL A 13 -4.18 -4.72 0.85
C VAL A 13 -4.64 -5.88 1.73
N PHE A 14 -4.25 -7.10 1.36
CA PHE A 14 -4.52 -8.29 2.16
C PHE A 14 -3.80 -8.27 3.50
N VAL A 15 -2.53 -7.82 3.54
CA VAL A 15 -1.75 -7.77 4.79
C VAL A 15 -2.35 -6.79 5.81
N VAL A 16 -2.76 -5.59 5.38
CA VAL A 16 -3.37 -4.60 6.29
C VAL A 16 -4.74 -5.06 6.78
N GLY A 17 -5.58 -5.60 5.89
CA GLY A 17 -6.87 -6.18 6.28
C GLY A 17 -6.73 -7.38 7.23
N PHE A 18 -5.73 -8.23 7.00
CA PHE A 18 -5.39 -9.35 7.85
C PHE A 18 -4.91 -8.92 9.23
N ALA A 19 -3.99 -7.95 9.31
CA ALA A 19 -3.47 -7.44 10.58
C ALA A 19 -4.57 -6.80 11.45
N ALA A 20 -5.45 -5.98 10.85
CA ALA A 20 -6.56 -5.36 11.57
C ALA A 20 -7.53 -6.39 12.16
N SER A 21 -7.76 -7.48 11.44
CA SER A 21 -8.71 -8.50 11.87
C SER A 21 -8.10 -9.50 12.83
N LEU A 22 -6.80 -9.78 12.71
CA LEU A 22 -6.04 -10.50 13.71
C LEU A 22 -6.07 -9.73 15.04
N ALA A 23 -5.87 -8.40 15.01
CA ALA A 23 -5.95 -7.56 16.20
C ALA A 23 -7.35 -7.58 16.84
N LEU A 24 -8.42 -7.53 16.04
CA LEU A 24 -9.81 -7.62 16.54
C LEU A 24 -10.15 -9.01 17.08
N ALA A 25 -9.66 -10.08 16.45
CA ALA A 25 -9.80 -11.44 16.95
C ALA A 25 -9.06 -11.63 18.29
N MET A 26 -7.83 -11.10 18.40
CA MET A 26 -7.06 -11.11 19.64
C MET A 26 -7.71 -10.26 20.74
N TRP A 27 -8.29 -9.10 20.40
CA TRP A 27 -9.02 -8.27 21.35
C TRP A 27 -10.29 -8.95 21.85
N SER A 28 -11.03 -9.60 20.95
CA SER A 28 -12.21 -10.39 21.28
C SER A 28 -11.85 -11.58 22.18
N TRP A 29 -10.75 -12.28 21.86
CA TRP A 29 -10.23 -13.38 22.67
C TRP A 29 -9.77 -12.94 24.07
N GLY A 30 -9.02 -11.83 24.16
CA GLY A 30 -8.57 -11.27 25.43
C GLY A 30 -9.71 -10.75 26.30
N SER A 31 -10.80 -10.28 25.69
CA SER A 31 -12.01 -9.86 26.41
C SER A 31 -12.80 -11.05 26.99
N ILE A 32 -12.70 -12.23 26.36
CA ILE A 32 -13.31 -13.48 26.86
C ILE A 32 -12.49 -14.08 28.01
N HIS A 33 -11.16 -13.98 27.96
CA HIS A 33 -10.26 -14.56 28.97
C HIS A 33 -10.01 -13.66 30.20
N ARG A 34 -10.41 -12.38 30.18
CA ARG A 34 -10.37 -11.55 31.39
C ARG A 34 -11.43 -12.06 32.37
N GLU A 35 -10.94 -12.68 33.45
CA GLU A 35 -11.68 -13.10 34.64
C GLU A 35 -12.75 -12.05 35.01
N GLY A 36 -14.02 -12.38 34.74
CA GLY A 36 -15.16 -11.46 34.91
C GLY A 36 -16.22 -11.54 33.80
N ALA A 37 -15.87 -11.99 32.59
CA ALA A 37 -16.85 -12.16 31.51
C ALA A 37 -17.87 -13.28 31.78
N GLU A 38 -17.48 -14.35 32.48
CA GLU A 38 -18.38 -15.43 32.91
C GLU A 38 -19.40 -14.97 33.97
N ILE A 39 -19.07 -13.94 34.75
CA ILE A 39 -19.95 -13.39 35.80
C ILE A 39 -21.04 -12.49 35.18
N LEU A 40 -20.70 -11.73 34.13
CA LEU A 40 -21.65 -10.85 33.45
C LEU A 40 -22.51 -11.57 32.40
N PHE A 41 -22.04 -12.71 31.86
CA PHE A 41 -22.72 -13.43 30.79
C PHE A 41 -22.62 -14.96 30.99
N PRO A 42 -23.29 -15.53 32.01
CA PRO A 42 -23.26 -16.96 32.33
C PRO A 42 -23.86 -17.87 31.24
N SER A 43 -24.46 -17.29 30.20
CA SER A 43 -25.05 -18.00 29.04
C SER A 43 -24.08 -18.20 27.86
N LEU A 44 -22.79 -17.87 28.03
CA LEU A 44 -21.75 -18.05 27.02
C LEU A 44 -21.30 -19.51 26.87
N SER A 45 -22.23 -20.35 26.41
CA SER A 45 -21.95 -21.74 26.01
C SER A 45 -20.99 -21.82 24.81
N LYS A 46 -20.40 -22.99 24.55
CA LYS A 46 -19.54 -23.28 23.37
C LYS A 46 -20.11 -22.82 22.01
N ASN A 47 -21.43 -22.62 21.89
CA ASN A 47 -22.06 -22.07 20.69
C ASN A 47 -21.72 -20.59 20.45
N ASN A 48 -21.42 -19.82 21.51
CA ASN A 48 -21.08 -18.42 21.37
C ASN A 48 -19.66 -18.20 20.87
N LEU A 49 -18.71 -19.12 21.12
CA LEU A 49 -17.38 -19.07 20.53
C LEU A 49 -17.45 -19.04 18.99
N LYS A 50 -18.34 -19.86 18.39
CA LYS A 50 -18.60 -19.83 16.95
C LYS A 50 -19.20 -18.50 16.50
N ALA A 51 -20.11 -17.92 17.27
CA ALA A 51 -20.71 -16.61 16.98
C ALA A 51 -19.65 -15.48 17.00
N TYR A 52 -18.70 -15.50 17.95
CA TYR A 52 -17.61 -14.52 17.96
C TYR A 52 -16.64 -14.70 16.80
N THR A 53 -16.29 -15.93 16.43
CA THR A 53 -15.45 -16.18 15.25
C THR A 53 -16.15 -15.69 13.99
N LEU A 54 -17.46 -15.94 13.85
CA LEU A 54 -18.26 -15.42 12.74
C LEU A 54 -18.32 -13.89 12.73
N PHE A 55 -18.45 -13.26 13.90
CA PHE A 55 -18.43 -11.81 14.02
C PHE A 55 -17.08 -11.21 13.62
N ALA A 56 -15.97 -11.79 14.10
CA ALA A 56 -14.62 -11.38 13.71
C ALA A 56 -14.36 -11.58 12.20
N CYS A 57 -14.82 -12.69 11.62
CA CYS A 57 -14.77 -12.91 10.17
C CYS A 57 -15.61 -11.88 9.40
N SER A 58 -16.80 -11.52 9.88
CA SER A 58 -17.64 -10.51 9.24
C SER A 58 -16.97 -9.13 9.23
N ILE A 59 -16.31 -8.74 10.33
CA ILE A 59 -15.54 -7.51 10.39
C ILE A 59 -14.34 -7.56 9.44
N TYR A 60 -13.62 -8.69 9.36
CA TYR A 60 -12.53 -8.86 8.38
C TYR A 60 -12.99 -8.61 6.95
N ILE A 61 -14.14 -9.19 6.57
CA ILE A 61 -14.70 -9.05 5.22
C ILE A 61 -15.08 -7.58 4.97
N ILE A 62 -15.76 -6.94 5.92
CA ILE A 62 -16.17 -5.53 5.80
C ILE A 62 -14.95 -4.60 5.69
N CYS A 63 -13.93 -4.77 6.55
CA CYS A 63 -12.71 -3.98 6.49
C CYS A 63 -11.97 -4.18 5.16
N SER A 64 -11.87 -5.42 4.68
CA SER A 64 -11.25 -5.73 3.40
C SER A 64 -11.99 -5.07 2.23
N LEU A 65 -13.34 -5.12 2.23
CA LEU A 65 -14.18 -4.47 1.23
C LEU A 65 -14.04 -2.94 1.25
N LEU A 66 -14.01 -2.32 2.43
CA LEU A 66 -13.81 -0.88 2.57
C LEU A 66 -12.45 -0.42 2.03
N ILE A 67 -11.39 -1.20 2.30
CA ILE A 67 -10.05 -0.89 1.76
C ILE A 67 -10.05 -1.03 0.23
N LEU A 68 -10.64 -2.10 -0.31
CA LEU A 68 -10.75 -2.29 -1.77
C LEU A 68 -11.56 -1.16 -2.42
N LEU A 69 -12.67 -0.75 -1.81
CA LEU A 69 -13.51 0.35 -2.28
C LEU A 69 -12.74 1.68 -2.26
N TRP A 70 -11.98 1.95 -1.20
CA TRP A 70 -11.14 3.15 -1.11
C TRP A 70 -10.11 3.21 -2.25
N TYR A 71 -9.47 2.08 -2.58
CA TYR A 71 -8.53 2.02 -3.71
C TYR A 71 -9.21 2.16 -5.07
N ALA A 72 -10.43 1.66 -5.22
CA ALA A 72 -11.20 1.83 -6.45
C ALA A 72 -11.63 3.29 -6.68
N ILE A 73 -12.02 3.99 -5.62
CA ILE A 73 -12.50 5.38 -5.70
C ILE A 73 -11.35 6.38 -5.88
N PHE A 74 -10.16 6.11 -5.33
CA PHE A 74 -9.02 7.01 -5.40
C PHE A 74 -7.86 6.40 -6.20
N PRO A 75 -7.99 6.28 -7.54
CA PRO A 75 -6.90 5.82 -8.37
C PRO A 75 -5.75 6.81 -8.27
N LYS A 76 -4.59 6.30 -7.88
CA LYS A 76 -3.36 7.10 -7.89
C LYS A 76 -2.78 7.07 -9.30
N GLU A 77 -2.24 8.19 -9.73
CA GLU A 77 -1.59 8.31 -11.02
C GLU A 77 -0.13 8.69 -10.81
N PHE A 78 0.76 8.03 -11.52
CA PHE A 78 2.14 8.43 -11.68
C PHE A 78 2.24 9.21 -13.00
N LYS A 79 2.74 10.44 -12.97
CA LYS A 79 2.83 11.29 -14.16
C LYS A 79 4.26 11.69 -14.42
N ILE A 80 4.67 11.53 -15.68
CA ILE A 80 5.96 12.03 -16.17
C ILE A 80 5.65 13.06 -17.24
N ASP A 81 6.14 14.28 -17.03
CA ASP A 81 6.00 15.38 -17.96
C ASP A 81 7.30 16.17 -18.09
N ASP A 82 7.36 17.14 -19.00
CA ASP A 82 8.57 17.91 -19.28
C ASP A 82 9.10 18.69 -18.07
N LYS A 83 8.21 19.02 -17.13
CA LYS A 83 8.54 19.74 -15.90
C LYS A 83 9.08 18.85 -14.79
N GLY A 84 8.97 17.52 -14.90
CA GLY A 84 9.41 16.60 -13.86
C GLY A 84 8.48 15.40 -13.62
N ILE A 85 8.74 14.71 -12.52
CA ILE A 85 8.06 13.49 -12.11
C ILE A 85 7.07 13.83 -11.01
N TYR A 86 5.82 13.46 -11.18
CA TYR A 86 4.77 13.58 -10.17
C TYR A 86 4.40 12.19 -9.66
N MET A 87 4.65 11.96 -8.37
CA MET A 87 4.36 10.68 -7.74
C MET A 87 3.72 10.84 -6.36
N PRO A 88 2.89 9.90 -5.91
CA PRO A 88 2.37 9.94 -4.55
C PRO A 88 3.50 9.80 -3.52
N ARG A 89 3.48 10.60 -2.45
CA ARG A 89 4.49 10.58 -1.36
C ARG A 89 4.54 9.24 -0.61
N GLY A 90 3.52 8.41 -0.75
CA GLY A 90 3.43 7.08 -0.17
C GLY A 90 2.14 6.36 -0.54
N LEU A 91 2.05 5.09 -0.13
CA LEU A 91 0.95 4.18 -0.49
C LEU A 91 -0.43 4.73 -0.11
N LEU A 92 -0.54 5.43 1.02
CA LEU A 92 -1.78 6.00 1.55
C LEU A 92 -1.89 7.52 1.40
N SER A 93 -0.79 8.22 1.11
CA SER A 93 -0.80 9.68 1.00
C SER A 93 -1.48 10.16 -0.29
N ARG A 94 -2.39 11.13 -0.17
CA ARG A 94 -2.96 11.87 -1.32
C ARG A 94 -2.01 12.95 -1.85
N ALA A 95 -0.97 13.29 -1.08
CA ALA A 95 -0.02 14.31 -1.49
C ALA A 95 0.84 13.79 -2.65
N LEU A 96 0.83 14.54 -3.75
CA LEU A 96 1.75 14.34 -4.86
C LEU A 96 3.04 15.09 -4.56
N VAL A 97 4.16 14.40 -4.74
CA VAL A 97 5.49 14.99 -4.78
C VAL A 97 5.82 15.28 -6.22
N HIS A 98 6.23 16.51 -6.48
CA HIS A 98 6.82 16.90 -7.75
C HIS A 98 8.34 16.92 -7.61
N ILE A 99 9.03 16.12 -8.42
CA ILE A 99 10.48 16.11 -8.52
C ILE A 99 10.86 16.74 -9.86
N LYS A 100 11.58 17.86 -9.82
CA LYS A 100 12.14 18.49 -11.01
C LYS A 100 13.38 17.71 -11.46
N TYR A 101 13.58 17.58 -12.76
CA TYR A 101 14.78 16.93 -13.31
C TYR A 101 16.08 17.62 -12.87
N THR A 102 16.07 18.94 -12.74
CA THR A 102 17.21 19.74 -12.26
C THR A 102 17.66 19.39 -10.84
N ASP A 103 16.77 18.80 -10.04
CA ASP A 103 17.07 18.42 -8.66
C ASP A 103 17.63 16.99 -8.57
N ILE A 104 17.58 16.20 -9.65
CA ILE A 104 18.02 14.81 -9.69
C ILE A 104 19.55 14.75 -9.85
N GLN A 105 20.22 14.21 -8.83
CA GLN A 105 21.66 13.96 -8.86
C GLN A 105 21.97 12.57 -9.44
N GLY A 106 21.14 11.57 -9.11
CA GLY A 106 21.41 10.16 -9.37
C GLY A 106 20.13 9.38 -9.63
N VAL A 107 20.19 8.42 -10.55
CA VAL A 107 19.13 7.42 -10.76
C VAL A 107 19.82 6.08 -10.86
N ASP A 108 19.50 5.18 -9.93
CA ASP A 108 20.00 3.81 -9.90
C ASP A 108 18.83 2.83 -9.84
N ILE A 109 18.98 1.66 -10.45
CA ILE A 109 18.01 0.57 -10.34
C ILE A 109 18.67 -0.53 -9.52
N LYS A 110 18.00 -0.97 -8.44
CA LYS A 110 18.49 -2.05 -7.59
C LYS A 110 17.43 -3.14 -7.47
N ALA A 111 17.84 -4.39 -7.58
CA ALA A 111 17.01 -5.53 -7.23
C ALA A 111 17.01 -5.71 -5.70
N VAL A 112 15.83 -5.71 -5.09
CA VAL A 112 15.62 -5.92 -3.65
C VAL A 112 14.56 -7.01 -3.48
N ALA A 113 14.92 -8.12 -2.84
CA ALA A 113 14.02 -9.25 -2.60
C ALA A 113 13.30 -9.77 -3.87
N GLY A 114 14.01 -9.79 -5.01
CA GLY A 114 13.46 -10.24 -6.29
C GLY A 114 12.59 -9.21 -7.03
N LEU A 115 12.47 -7.98 -6.51
CA LEU A 115 11.75 -6.88 -7.16
C LEU A 115 12.70 -5.75 -7.50
N GLU A 116 12.54 -5.15 -8.67
CA GLU A 116 13.33 -3.98 -9.07
C GLU A 116 12.80 -2.71 -8.39
N VAL A 117 13.72 -1.84 -7.97
CA VAL A 117 13.40 -0.56 -7.35
C VAL A 117 14.23 0.53 -8.00
N VAL A 118 13.57 1.55 -8.54
CA VAL A 118 14.23 2.77 -9.02
C VAL A 118 14.51 3.68 -7.82
N HIS A 119 15.78 3.97 -7.59
CA HIS A 119 16.27 4.90 -6.59
C HIS A 119 16.60 6.23 -7.25
N ILE A 120 15.86 7.29 -6.89
CA ILE A 120 16.10 8.65 -7.36
C ILE A 120 16.72 9.44 -6.22
N LYS A 121 17.99 9.83 -6.38
CA LYS A 121 18.69 10.72 -5.45
C LYS A 121 18.50 12.15 -5.91
N THR A 122 17.87 12.97 -5.08
CA THR A 122 17.65 14.39 -5.34
C THR A 122 18.38 15.25 -4.32
N ARG A 123 18.52 16.56 -4.59
CA ARG A 123 19.05 17.54 -3.62
C ARG A 123 18.23 17.60 -2.32
N VAL A 124 16.93 17.30 -2.40
CA VAL A 124 15.97 17.44 -1.29
C VAL A 124 15.75 16.13 -0.52
N GLY A 125 16.25 15.00 -1.05
CA GLY A 125 16.08 13.69 -0.44
C GLY A 125 16.16 12.52 -1.41
N ASN A 126 15.92 11.32 -0.89
CA ASN A 126 15.94 10.08 -1.67
C ASN A 126 14.52 9.55 -1.87
N PHE A 127 14.19 9.22 -3.11
CA PHE A 127 12.91 8.63 -3.47
C PHE A 127 13.10 7.22 -4.01
N LYS A 128 12.13 6.35 -3.73
CA LYS A 128 12.14 4.95 -4.15
C LYS A 128 10.84 4.66 -4.90
N ILE A 129 10.95 4.07 -6.08
CA ILE A 129 9.83 3.65 -6.89
C ILE A 129 9.98 2.13 -7.12
N PRO A 130 9.34 1.30 -6.29
CA PRO A 130 9.37 -0.14 -6.48
C PRO A 130 8.48 -0.58 -7.65
N GLN A 131 8.92 -1.61 -8.37
CA GLN A 131 8.23 -2.24 -9.50
C GLN A 131 6.79 -2.65 -9.16
N MET A 132 6.56 -3.10 -7.93
CA MET A 132 5.26 -3.53 -7.41
C MET A 132 4.16 -2.43 -7.39
N TRP A 133 4.50 -1.17 -7.70
CA TRP A 133 3.54 -0.08 -7.79
C TRP A 133 2.86 0.04 -9.16
N PHE A 134 3.35 -0.70 -10.16
CA PHE A 134 2.84 -0.66 -11.52
C PHE A 134 1.99 -1.90 -11.82
N ALA A 135 1.07 -1.75 -12.78
CA ALA A 135 0.18 -2.83 -13.19
C ALA A 135 0.90 -3.90 -14.02
N SER A 136 1.99 -3.52 -14.71
CA SER A 136 2.80 -4.41 -15.52
C SER A 136 4.29 -4.07 -15.38
N ASP A 137 5.14 -5.06 -15.62
CA ASP A 137 6.59 -4.86 -15.67
C ASP A 137 6.99 -3.95 -16.83
N GLN A 138 6.22 -3.97 -17.92
CA GLN A 138 6.43 -3.09 -19.07
C GLN A 138 6.22 -1.62 -18.72
N ASP A 139 5.19 -1.29 -17.92
CA ASP A 139 4.96 0.07 -17.43
C ASP A 139 6.13 0.55 -16.55
N PHE A 140 6.65 -0.35 -15.70
CA PHE A 140 7.83 -0.05 -14.88
C PHE A 140 9.06 0.23 -15.75
N GLN A 141 9.33 -0.58 -16.76
CA GLN A 141 10.46 -0.37 -17.69
C GLN A 141 10.30 0.93 -18.48
N LEU A 142 9.09 1.27 -18.93
CA LEU A 142 8.85 2.54 -19.63
C LEU A 142 9.08 3.74 -18.70
N VAL A 143 8.68 3.65 -17.44
CA VAL A 143 8.93 4.68 -16.43
C VAL A 143 10.43 4.82 -16.14
N SER A 144 11.14 3.70 -15.92
CA SER A 144 12.56 3.72 -15.62
C SER A 144 13.38 4.29 -16.78
N GLN A 145 13.06 3.87 -18.02
CA GLN A 145 13.68 4.41 -19.23
C GLN A 145 13.37 5.89 -19.42
N SER A 146 12.11 6.31 -19.23
CA SER A 146 11.72 7.72 -19.38
C SER A 146 12.43 8.64 -18.38
N ILE A 147 12.63 8.18 -17.14
CA ILE A 147 13.34 8.94 -16.10
C ILE A 147 14.83 9.03 -16.43
N SER A 148 15.46 7.91 -16.81
CA SER A 148 16.87 7.89 -17.18
C SER A 148 17.13 8.74 -18.43
N PHE A 149 16.35 8.54 -19.50
CA PHE A 149 16.48 9.30 -20.74
C PHE A 149 16.42 10.81 -20.50
N ARG A 150 15.40 11.28 -19.78
CA ARG A 150 15.20 12.72 -19.51
C ARG A 150 16.24 13.32 -18.57
N LYS A 151 16.93 12.50 -17.76
CA LYS A 151 18.07 12.97 -16.96
C LYS A 151 19.32 13.21 -17.83
N TYR A 152 19.58 12.32 -18.80
CA TYR A 152 20.82 12.37 -19.59
C TYR A 152 20.71 13.18 -20.89
N MET A 153 19.49 13.41 -21.40
CA MET A 153 19.21 14.26 -22.57
C MET A 153 18.77 15.68 -22.22
N GLY A 154 18.55 15.97 -20.92
CA GLY A 154 18.11 17.27 -20.40
C GLY A 154 19.27 18.19 -20.06
#